data_AF-A0A7V3RID1-F1
#
_entry.id   AF-A0A7V3RID1-F1
#
_cell.length_a   1.000
_cell.length_b   1.000
_cell.length_c   1.000
_cell.angle_alpha   90.00
_cell.angle_beta   90.00
_cell.angle_gamma   90.00
#
_symmetry.space_group_name_H-M   'P 1'
#
loop_
_entity.id
_entity.type
_entity.pdbx_description
1 polymer ?
#
loop_
_entity_poly.entity_id
_entity_poly.type
_entity_poly.pdbx_seq_one_letter_code
_entity_poly.pdbx_strand_id
1 'polypeptide(L)'
;MKKDIKERILTTAMRLFARKGFFETTVDEICRSAKIAKGTVYLYFKDKSDIYIAILENQLNSALKDLKLVHSKDLTNTEKLKSIANEWLTRSIEFQRLFPMVSMENINQALKLMKGIKQRVFPIIFRIISEISDIIKEGI
;
A
#
# COMPACT_ATOMS: atom_id res chain seq x y z
N MET A 1 1.09 -20.58 10.32
CA MET A 1 0.63 -19.85 11.53
C MET A 1 1.04 -18.37 11.58
N LYS A 2 2.33 -17.99 11.58
CA LYS A 2 2.72 -16.56 11.68
C LYS A 2 2.30 -15.69 10.48
N LYS A 3 2.39 -16.23 9.25
CA LYS A 3 2.00 -15.52 8.01
C LYS A 3 0.50 -15.15 8.01
N ASP A 4 -0.33 -16.07 8.47
CA ASP A 4 -1.78 -15.88 8.60
C ASP A 4 -2.14 -14.75 9.59
N ILE A 5 -1.44 -14.67 10.73
CA ILE A 5 -1.67 -13.61 11.72
C ILE A 5 -1.31 -12.22 11.14
N LYS A 6 -0.14 -12.10 10.49
CA LYS A 6 0.28 -10.84 9.87
C LYS A 6 -0.75 -10.37 8.83
N GLU A 7 -1.19 -11.28 7.97
CA GLU A 7 -2.16 -11.01 6.91
C GLU A 7 -3.54 -10.62 7.46
N ARG A 8 -4.00 -11.28 8.53
CA ARG A 8 -5.21 -10.90 9.26
C ARG A 8 -5.12 -9.49 9.83
N ILE A 9 -4.00 -9.12 10.47
CA ILE A 9 -3.78 -7.76 10.98
C ILE A 9 -3.88 -6.73 9.84
N LEU A 10 -3.16 -6.97 8.74
CA LEU A 10 -3.13 -6.06 7.60
C LEU A 10 -4.52 -5.90 6.95
N THR A 11 -5.22 -7.01 6.75
CA THR A 11 -6.56 -7.02 6.13
C THR A 11 -7.59 -6.29 7.00
N THR A 12 -7.59 -6.56 8.32
CA THR A 12 -8.47 -5.87 9.26
C THR A 12 -8.15 -4.39 9.33
N ALA A 13 -6.87 -4.03 9.44
CA ALA A 13 -6.43 -2.64 9.52
C ALA A 13 -6.79 -1.87 8.24
N MET A 14 -6.57 -2.46 7.07
CA MET A 14 -6.94 -1.86 5.78
C MET A 14 -8.43 -1.51 5.72
N ARG A 15 -9.30 -2.43 6.15
CA ARG A 15 -10.76 -2.19 6.20
C ARG A 15 -11.13 -1.06 7.16
N LEU A 16 -10.48 -1.00 8.32
CA LEU A 16 -10.72 0.06 9.30
C LEU A 16 -10.24 1.42 8.79
N PHE A 17 -9.05 1.49 8.20
CA PHE A 17 -8.52 2.70 7.58
C PHE A 17 -9.40 3.20 6.44
N ALA A 18 -9.87 2.30 5.56
CA ALA A 18 -10.76 2.68 4.46
C ALA A 18 -12.13 3.20 4.93
N ARG A 19 -12.57 2.85 6.16
CA ARG A 19 -13.87 3.26 6.72
C ARG A 19 -13.80 4.50 7.60
N LYS A 20 -12.76 4.62 8.44
CA LYS A 20 -12.63 5.70 9.45
C LYS A 20 -11.44 6.63 9.20
N GLY A 21 -10.60 6.33 8.20
CA GLY A 21 -9.33 6.99 8.01
C GLY A 21 -8.24 6.51 8.98
N PHE A 22 -6.99 6.83 8.64
CA PHE A 22 -5.82 6.45 9.42
C PHE A 22 -5.81 7.08 10.81
N PHE A 23 -6.08 8.38 10.92
CA PHE A 23 -5.92 9.12 12.18
C PHE A 23 -6.91 8.69 13.25
N GLU A 24 -8.17 8.41 12.88
CA GLU A 24 -9.23 7.98 13.81
C GLU A 24 -9.16 6.50 14.20
N THR A 25 -8.45 5.68 13.44
CA THR A 25 -8.31 4.25 13.74
C THR A 25 -7.27 4.03 14.84
N THR A 26 -7.52 3.14 15.79
CA THR A 26 -6.58 2.78 16.85
C THR A 26 -6.05 1.34 16.70
N VAL A 27 -4.88 1.05 17.28
CA VAL A 27 -4.35 -0.33 17.32
C VAL A 27 -5.28 -1.25 18.11
N ASP A 28 -5.96 -0.73 19.15
CA ASP A 28 -6.90 -1.51 19.96
C ASP A 28 -8.18 -1.90 19.19
N GLU A 29 -8.68 -1.03 18.31
CA GLU A 29 -9.75 -1.41 17.38
C GLU A 29 -9.30 -2.49 16.40
N ILE A 30 -8.08 -2.37 15.84
CA ILE A 30 -7.51 -3.40 14.96
C ILE A 30 -7.41 -4.74 15.70
N CYS A 31 -6.92 -4.75 16.93
CA CYS A 31 -6.81 -5.96 17.75
C CYS A 31 -8.17 -6.62 17.99
N ARG A 32 -9.17 -5.83 18.41
CA ARG A 32 -10.54 -6.31 18.66
C ARG A 32 -11.17 -6.87 17.39
N SER A 33 -11.12 -6.14 16.28
CA SER A 33 -11.69 -6.57 15.00
C SER A 33 -10.98 -7.78 14.40
N ALA A 34 -9.67 -7.92 14.62
CA ALA A 34 -8.90 -9.06 14.13
C ALA A 34 -8.99 -10.28 15.06
N LYS A 35 -9.56 -10.13 16.26
CA LYS A 35 -9.56 -11.13 17.36
C LYS A 35 -8.14 -11.59 17.71
N ILE A 36 -7.24 -10.62 17.92
CA ILE A 36 -5.82 -10.84 18.22
C ILE A 36 -5.44 -10.03 19.46
N ALA A 37 -4.63 -10.62 20.34
CA ALA A 37 -4.11 -9.92 21.52
C ALA A 37 -3.16 -8.78 21.12
N LYS A 38 -3.19 -7.67 21.86
CA LYS A 38 -2.38 -6.48 21.59
C LYS A 38 -0.87 -6.78 21.52
N GLY A 39 -0.38 -7.60 22.45
CA GLY A 39 1.02 -8.05 22.45
C GLY A 39 1.41 -8.76 21.15
N THR A 40 0.50 -9.58 20.59
CA THR A 40 0.73 -10.26 19.32
C THR A 40 0.88 -9.30 18.16
N VAL A 41 0.12 -8.20 18.11
CA VAL A 41 0.26 -7.18 17.05
C VAL A 41 1.64 -6.53 17.10
N TYR A 42 2.12 -6.20 18.31
CA TYR A 42 3.43 -5.59 18.51
C TYR A 42 4.62 -6.51 18.21
N LEU A 43 4.42 -7.82 18.10
CA LEU A 43 5.44 -8.74 17.59
C LEU A 43 5.69 -8.57 16.08
N TYR A 44 4.71 -8.03 15.33
CA TYR A 44 4.80 -7.86 13.87
C TYR A 44 5.00 -6.41 13.44
N PHE A 45 4.45 -5.46 14.21
CA PHE A 45 4.45 -4.05 13.84
C PHE A 45 4.77 -3.17 15.03
N LYS A 46 5.63 -2.17 14.81
CA LYS A 46 6.04 -1.25 15.87
C LYS A 46 4.89 -0.37 16.36
N ASP A 47 4.00 0.01 15.44
CA ASP A 47 2.88 0.92 15.69
C ASP A 47 1.89 0.93 14.51
N LYS A 48 0.84 1.75 14.62
CA LYS A 48 -0.18 1.95 13.59
C LYS A 48 0.39 2.44 12.25
N SER A 49 1.40 3.31 12.26
CA SER A 49 2.05 3.82 11.05
C SER A 49 2.77 2.69 10.33
N ASP A 50 3.47 1.82 11.06
CA ASP A 50 4.16 0.65 10.51
C ASP A 50 3.18 -0.32 9.82
N ILE A 51 2.00 -0.57 10.43
CA ILE A 51 0.90 -1.34 9.81
C ILE A 51 0.45 -0.68 8.51
N TYR A 52 0.18 0.62 8.54
CA TYR A 52 -0.28 1.37 7.38
C TYR A 52 0.73 1.33 6.23
N ILE A 53 2.01 1.58 6.52
CA ILE A 53 3.08 1.51 5.50
C ILE A 53 3.21 0.10 4.93
N ALA A 54 3.12 -0.94 5.76
CA ALA A 54 3.15 -2.32 5.29
C ALA A 54 1.99 -2.67 4.34
N ILE A 55 0.80 -2.08 4.55
CA ILE A 55 -0.33 -2.21 3.62
C ILE A 55 0.04 -1.58 2.27
N LEU A 56 0.56 -0.34 2.26
CA LEU A 56 0.96 0.34 1.02
C LEU A 56 2.05 -0.42 0.28
N GLU A 57 3.07 -0.89 0.99
CA GLU A 57 4.14 -1.72 0.42
C GLU A 57 3.59 -2.98 -0.24
N ASN A 58 2.70 -3.70 0.42
CA ASN A 58 2.12 -4.92 -0.13
C ASN A 58 1.34 -4.63 -1.42
N GLN A 59 0.54 -3.57 -1.44
CA GLN A 59 -0.24 -3.19 -2.62
C GLN A 59 0.67 -2.77 -3.79
N LEU A 60 1.69 -1.96 -3.53
CA LEU A 60 2.62 -1.51 -4.57
C LEU A 60 3.51 -2.64 -5.09
N ASN A 61 3.94 -3.57 -4.22
CA ASN A 61 4.67 -4.76 -4.68
C ASN A 61 3.79 -5.67 -5.54
N SER A 62 2.49 -5.79 -5.22
CA SER A 62 1.55 -6.49 -6.11
C SER A 62 1.45 -5.78 -7.45
N ALA A 63 1.22 -4.46 -7.45
CA ALA A 63 1.14 -3.68 -8.69
C ALA A 63 2.42 -3.79 -9.53
N LEU A 64 3.60 -3.77 -8.90
CA LEU A 64 4.88 -3.98 -9.60
C LEU A 64 4.98 -5.39 -10.21
N LYS A 65 4.46 -6.42 -9.54
CA LYS A 65 4.41 -7.78 -10.08
C LYS A 65 3.47 -7.87 -11.29
N ASP A 66 2.30 -7.25 -11.19
CA ASP A 66 1.29 -7.23 -12.25
C ASP A 66 1.81 -6.45 -13.48
N LEU A 67 2.51 -5.33 -13.24
CA LEU A 67 3.22 -4.56 -14.26
C LEU A 67 4.26 -5.41 -15.01
N LYS A 68 5.13 -6.13 -14.29
CA LYS A 68 6.12 -7.04 -14.90
C LYS A 68 5.46 -8.13 -15.73
N LEU A 69 4.33 -8.66 -15.26
CA LEU A 69 3.57 -9.64 -16.00
C LEU A 69 3.04 -9.04 -17.32
N VAL A 70 2.48 -7.83 -17.28
CA VAL A 70 2.01 -7.13 -18.51
C VAL A 70 3.17 -6.84 -19.46
N HIS A 71 4.34 -6.41 -18.96
CA HIS A 71 5.52 -6.15 -19.78
C HIS A 71 5.95 -7.40 -20.57
N SER A 72 5.89 -8.58 -19.93
CA SER A 72 6.24 -9.85 -20.56
C SER A 72 5.23 -10.40 -21.57
N LYS A 73 4.04 -9.78 -21.71
CA LYS A 73 3.03 -10.24 -22.68
C LYS A 73 3.40 -9.84 -24.10
N ASP A 74 3.00 -10.69 -25.04
CA ASP A 74 3.06 -10.42 -26.48
C ASP A 74 1.91 -9.46 -26.87
N LEU A 75 2.13 -8.18 -26.59
CA LEU A 75 1.24 -7.06 -26.85
C LEU A 75 2.09 -5.90 -27.38
N THR A 76 1.47 -4.99 -28.13
CA THR A 76 2.14 -3.72 -28.45
C THR A 76 2.40 -2.93 -27.16
N ASN A 77 3.45 -2.11 -27.16
CA ASN A 77 3.77 -1.30 -25.98
C ASN A 77 2.64 -0.30 -25.66
N THR A 78 1.93 0.20 -26.68
CA THR A 78 0.69 0.97 -26.49
C THR A 78 -0.39 0.19 -25.73
N GLU A 79 -0.63 -1.08 -26.07
CA GLU A 79 -1.63 -1.92 -25.36
C GLU A 79 -1.20 -2.25 -23.94
N LYS A 80 0.09 -2.52 -23.71
CA LYS A 80 0.65 -2.69 -22.37
C LYS A 80 0.39 -1.46 -21.51
N LEU A 81 0.73 -0.27 -22.00
CA LEU A 81 0.52 1.00 -21.30
C LEU A 81 -0.97 1.25 -21.00
N LYS A 82 -1.87 0.96 -21.95
CA LYS A 82 -3.32 1.05 -21.71
C LYS A 82 -3.79 0.08 -20.62
N SER A 83 -3.33 -1.16 -20.63
CA SER A 83 -3.65 -2.15 -19.61
C SER A 83 -3.18 -1.69 -18.22
N ILE A 84 -1.95 -1.20 -18.13
CA ILE A 84 -1.37 -0.67 -16.89
C ILE A 84 -2.19 0.54 -16.40
N ALA A 85 -2.49 1.50 -17.29
CA ALA A 85 -3.25 2.69 -16.94
C ALA A 85 -4.67 2.35 -16.43
N ASN A 86 -5.36 1.42 -17.09
CA ASN A 86 -6.68 0.95 -16.65
C ASN A 86 -6.63 0.33 -15.26
N GLU A 87 -5.65 -0.55 -15.02
CA GLU A 87 -5.48 -1.19 -13.71
C GLU A 87 -5.14 -0.17 -12.62
N TRP A 88 -4.29 0.82 -12.92
CA TRP A 88 -3.99 1.93 -12.02
C TRP A 88 -5.24 2.76 -11.69
N LEU A 89 -6.05 3.12 -12.69
CA LEU A 89 -7.29 3.87 -12.48
C LEU A 89 -8.27 3.09 -11.60
N THR A 90 -8.47 1.79 -11.85
CA THR A 90 -9.35 0.95 -11.03
C THR A 90 -8.85 0.88 -9.58
N ARG A 91 -7.55 0.67 -9.36
CA ARG A 91 -6.96 0.60 -8.01
C ARG A 91 -6.97 1.96 -7.28
N SER A 92 -6.82 3.07 -8.01
CA SER A 92 -6.73 4.41 -7.43
C SER A 92 -8.01 4.83 -6.70
N ILE A 93 -9.17 4.37 -7.15
CA ILE A 93 -10.47 4.63 -6.52
C ILE A 93 -10.54 3.96 -5.14
N GLU A 94 -10.00 2.74 -5.01
CA GLU A 94 -9.92 2.04 -3.72
C GLU A 94 -8.87 2.67 -2.79
N PHE A 95 -7.79 3.20 -3.38
CA PHE A 95 -6.67 3.79 -2.65
C PHE A 95 -6.94 5.20 -2.10
N GLN A 96 -7.86 5.95 -2.72
CA GLN A 96 -8.18 7.33 -2.30
C GLN A 96 -8.64 7.41 -0.84
N ARG A 97 -9.25 6.34 -0.30
CA ARG A 97 -9.67 6.26 1.11
C ARG A 97 -8.54 5.96 2.09
N LEU A 98 -7.36 5.59 1.61
CA LEU A 98 -6.21 5.31 2.45
C LEU A 98 -5.40 6.58 2.73
N PHE A 99 -5.36 7.54 1.80
CA PHE A 99 -4.57 8.75 1.97
C PHE A 99 -5.07 9.60 3.16
N PRO A 100 -4.28 9.74 4.24
CA PRO A 100 -4.73 10.47 5.42
C PRO A 100 -4.81 11.97 5.13
N MET A 101 -5.93 12.60 5.48
CA MET A 101 -6.03 14.07 5.43
C MET A 101 -5.18 14.69 6.53
N VAL A 102 -4.14 15.42 6.13
CA VAL A 102 -3.20 16.06 7.07
C VAL A 102 -3.76 17.38 7.56
N SER A 103 -3.69 17.61 8.87
CA SER A 103 -4.01 18.87 9.54
C SER A 103 -2.96 19.19 10.60
N MET A 104 -2.99 20.40 11.17
CA MET A 104 -2.05 20.77 12.23
C MET A 104 -2.20 19.88 13.47
N GLU A 105 -3.40 19.40 13.77
CA GLU A 105 -3.70 18.54 14.93
C GLU A 105 -3.05 17.16 14.83
N ASN A 106 -2.74 16.69 13.62
CA ASN A 106 -2.21 15.36 13.38
C ASN A 106 -0.81 15.35 12.71
N ILE A 107 -0.17 16.52 12.61
CA ILE A 107 1.08 16.71 11.87
C ILE A 107 2.22 15.80 12.33
N ASN A 108 2.36 15.54 13.63
CA ASN A 108 3.39 14.65 14.16
C ASN A 108 3.21 13.20 13.67
N GLN A 109 1.96 12.72 13.63
CA GLN A 109 1.65 11.40 13.06
C GLN A 109 1.89 11.38 11.56
N ALA A 110 1.54 12.47 10.85
CA ALA A 110 1.81 12.62 9.42
C ALA A 110 3.31 12.60 9.10
N LEU A 111 4.15 13.33 9.85
CA LEU A 111 5.60 13.34 9.67
C LEU A 111 6.22 11.94 9.86
N LYS A 112 5.75 11.19 10.86
CA LYS A 112 6.17 9.80 11.08
C LYS A 112 5.78 8.90 9.92
N LEU A 113 4.55 9.01 9.43
CA LEU A 113 4.09 8.30 8.24
C LEU A 113 4.95 8.64 7.02
N MET A 114 5.18 9.93 6.76
CA MET A 114 5.97 10.41 5.61
C MET A 114 7.40 9.89 5.64
N LYS A 115 8.03 9.85 6.83
CA LYS A 115 9.36 9.23 6.99
C LYS A 115 9.34 7.77 6.55
N GLY A 116 8.34 7.01 6.98
CA GLY A 116 8.20 5.61 6.61
C GLY A 116 7.89 5.42 5.12
N ILE A 117 6.98 6.22 4.54
CA ILE A 117 6.68 6.22 3.10
C ILE A 117 7.95 6.48 2.28
N LYS A 118 8.75 7.48 2.66
CA LYS A 118 10.03 7.77 1.99
C LYS A 118 10.99 6.59 2.01
N GLN A 119 11.03 5.84 3.11
CA GLN A 119 11.98 4.73 3.29
C GLN A 119 11.53 3.44 2.60
N ARG A 120 10.22 3.18 2.58
CA ARG A 120 9.65 1.86 2.28
C ARG A 120 8.82 1.82 1.00
N VAL A 121 8.13 2.92 0.71
CA VAL A 121 7.19 3.02 -0.42
C VAL A 121 7.85 3.65 -1.64
N PHE A 122 8.60 4.75 -1.47
CA PHE A 122 9.26 5.46 -2.58
C PHE A 122 10.17 4.56 -3.43
N PRO A 123 11.00 3.67 -2.86
CA PRO A 123 11.81 2.75 -3.66
C PRO A 123 10.98 1.86 -4.60
N ILE A 124 9.78 1.46 -4.19
CA ILE A 124 8.88 0.64 -5.01
C ILE A 124 8.28 1.48 -6.14
N ILE A 125 7.87 2.72 -5.85
CA ILE A 125 7.38 3.66 -6.87
C ILE A 125 8.45 3.91 -7.94
N PHE A 126 9.70 4.14 -7.54
CA PHE A 126 10.80 4.30 -8.51
C PHE A 126 10.98 3.07 -9.40
N ARG A 127 10.84 1.86 -8.85
CA ARG A 127 10.88 0.63 -9.66
C ARG A 127 9.72 0.57 -10.65
N ILE A 128 8.50 0.90 -10.22
CA ILE A 128 7.33 0.96 -11.11
C ILE A 128 7.57 1.96 -12.26
N ILE A 129 8.05 3.16 -11.95
CA ILE A 129 8.35 4.19 -12.95
C ILE A 129 9.44 3.70 -13.92
N SER A 130 10.48 3.03 -13.42
CA SER A 130 11.53 2.46 -14.26
C SER A 130 10.98 1.45 -15.26
N GLU A 131 10.16 0.49 -14.80
CA GLU A 131 9.60 -0.55 -15.68
C GLU A 131 8.65 0.06 -16.74
N ILE A 132 7.85 1.07 -16.37
CA ILE A 132 7.04 1.81 -17.35
C ILE A 132 7.94 2.55 -18.35
N SER A 133 9.01 3.17 -17.88
CA SER A 133 9.98 3.85 -18.75
C SER A 133 10.65 2.89 -19.72
N ASP A 134 10.90 1.65 -19.33
CA ASP A 134 11.54 0.65 -20.20
C ASP A 134 10.58 0.23 -21.32
N ILE A 135 9.29 0.00 -21.01
CA ILE A 135 8.23 -0.23 -22.02
C ILE A 135 8.19 0.91 -23.05
N ILE A 136 8.31 2.17 -22.60
CA ILE A 136 8.29 3.34 -23.50
C ILE A 136 9.55 3.39 -24.37
N LYS A 137 10.73 3.06 -23.83
CA LYS A 137 12.01 3.08 -24.57
C LYS A 137 12.12 1.95 -25.59
N GLU A 138 11.43 0.83 -25.38
CA GLU A 138 11.32 -0.27 -26.34
C GLU A 138 10.54 0.12 -27.62
N GLY A 139 9.90 1.29 -27.65
CA GLY A 139 9.16 1.84 -28.79
C GLY A 139 7.65 1.91 -28.51
N ILE A 140 6.90 2.79 -29.19
CA ILE A 140 5.43 2.88 -29.13
C ILE A 140 4.83 2.51 -30.47
#